data_AF-A0A0M4DC90-F1
#
_entry.id   AF-A0A0M4DC90-F1
#
_cell.length_a   1.000
_cell.length_b   1.000
_cell.length_c   1.000
_cell.angle_alpha   90.00
_cell.angle_beta   90.00
_cell.angle_gamma   90.00
#
_symmetry.space_group_name_H-M   'P 1'
#
loop_
_entity.id
_entity.type
_entity.pdbx_description
1 polymer ?
#
loop_
_entity_poly.entity_id
_entity_poly.type
_entity_poly.pdbx_seq_one_letter_code
_entity_poly.pdbx_strand_id
1 'polypeptide(L)' 'MGMTLLDHIKARGLTMPEAAAELGESHQTIRKIAYGQRQPSLPLAVKIAAWSDGAVSEAELLLPDSAVREDAA' A
#
# COMPACT_ATOMS: atom_id res chain seq x y z
N MET A 1 -0.70 -13.95 5.04
CA MET A 1 -0.77 -12.47 5.15
C MET A 1 0.37 -11.97 4.28
N GLY A 2 0.06 -11.22 3.23
CA GLY A 2 1.06 -10.57 2.39
C GLY A 2 1.68 -9.38 3.12
N MET A 3 2.60 -8.70 2.43
CA MET A 3 3.38 -7.62 3.00
C MET A 3 2.65 -6.28 2.83
N THR A 4 2.67 -5.43 3.86
CA THR A 4 2.09 -4.08 3.73
C THR A 4 2.95 -3.21 2.81
N LEU A 5 2.36 -2.15 2.25
CA LEU A 5 3.13 -1.16 1.47
C LEU A 5 4.26 -0.54 2.29
N LEU A 6 4.04 -0.26 3.58
CA LEU A 6 5.05 0.29 4.46
C LEU A 6 6.23 -0.67 4.64
N ASP A 7 5.95 -1.95 4.83
CA ASP A 7 6.99 -2.98 5.00
C ASP A 7 7.77 -3.19 3.71
N HIS A 8 7.10 -3.18 2.56
CA HIS A 8 7.75 -3.31 1.25
C HIS A 8 8.70 -2.15 0.96
N ILE A 9 8.28 -0.90 1.24
CA ILE A 9 9.14 0.27 1.06
C ILE A 9 10.40 0.18 1.95
N LYS A 10 10.23 -0.24 3.21
CA LYS A 10 11.37 -0.46 4.13
C LYS A 10 12.28 -1.59 3.69
N ALA A 11 11.72 -2.71 3.22
CA ALA A 11 12.48 -3.87 2.74
C ALA A 11 13.35 -3.53 1.52
N ARG A 12 12.88 -2.62 0.67
CA ARG A 12 13.65 -2.07 -0.47
C ARG A 12 14.68 -1.02 -0.08
N GLY A 13 14.74 -0.61 1.20
CA GLY A 13 15.64 0.46 1.66
C GLY A 13 15.27 1.85 1.14
N LEU A 14 14.04 2.04 0.67
CA LEU A 14 13.56 3.30 0.13
C LEU A 14 12.98 4.19 1.23
N THR A 15 13.12 5.50 1.04
CA THR A 15 12.36 6.50 1.78
C THR A 15 10.97 6.70 1.16
N MET A 16 10.01 7.24 1.93
CA MET A 16 8.67 7.53 1.38
C MET A 16 8.68 8.50 0.18
N PRO A 17 9.49 9.57 0.16
CA PRO A 17 9.60 10.42 -1.02
C PRO A 17 10.12 9.68 -2.26
N GLU A 18 11.09 8.78 -2.12
CA GLU A 18 11.63 7.99 -3.24
C GLU A 18 10.60 7.02 -3.78
N ALA A 19 9.92 6.27 -2.90
CA ALA A 19 8.83 5.38 -3.31
C ALA A 19 7.70 6.16 -4.02
N ALA A 20 7.37 7.36 -3.53
CA ALA A 20 6.38 8.22 -4.17
C ALA A 20 6.83 8.73 -5.54
N ALA A 21 8.12 9.08 -5.69
CA ALA A 21 8.69 9.48 -6.97
C ALA A 21 8.66 8.33 -7.99
N GLU A 22 9.03 7.11 -7.59
CA GLU A 22 8.95 5.92 -8.45
C GLU A 22 7.50 5.61 -8.85
N LEU A 23 6.56 5.75 -7.90
CA LEU A 23 5.14 5.62 -8.16
C LEU A 23 4.55 6.82 -8.90
N GLY A 24 5.31 7.89 -9.19
CA GLY A 24 4.76 9.11 -9.82
C GLY A 24 3.57 9.71 -9.07
N GLU A 25 3.55 9.57 -7.74
CA GLU A 25 2.49 10.06 -6.86
C GLU A 25 3.05 11.06 -5.85
N SER A 26 2.17 11.82 -5.19
CA SER A 26 2.63 12.72 -4.13
C SER A 26 3.12 11.92 -2.90
N HIS A 27 4.18 12.40 -2.25
CA HIS A 27 4.66 11.83 -0.98
C HIS A 27 3.53 11.74 0.06
N GLN A 28 2.68 12.76 0.17
CA GLN A 28 1.56 12.73 1.12
C GLN A 28 0.55 11.62 0.80
N THR A 29 0.27 11.37 -0.49
CA THR A 29 -0.62 10.29 -0.94
C THR A 29 -0.06 8.94 -0.51
N ILE A 30 1.17 8.62 -0.92
CA ILE A 30 1.80 7.32 -0.62
C ILE A 30 1.96 7.11 0.88
N ARG A 31 2.35 8.15 1.62
CA ARG A 31 2.43 8.09 3.09
C ARG A 31 1.08 7.70 3.70
N LYS A 32 -0.01 8.39 3.35
CA LYS A 32 -1.34 8.09 3.92
C LYS A 32 -1.79 6.67 3.58
N ILE A 33 -1.49 6.18 2.37
CA ILE A 33 -1.81 4.81 1.97
C ILE A 33 -0.99 3.79 2.77
N ALA A 34 0.33 3.99 2.87
CA ALA A 34 1.23 3.09 3.59
C ALA A 34 0.88 2.95 5.09
N TYR A 35 0.34 4.02 5.70
CA TYR A 35 -0.13 4.00 7.08
C TYR A 35 -1.62 3.62 7.24
N GLY A 36 -2.30 3.20 6.17
CA GLY A 36 -3.72 2.82 6.21
C GLY A 36 -4.68 3.99 6.48
N GLN A 37 -4.21 5.24 6.42
CA GLN A 37 -4.99 6.46 6.65
C GLN A 37 -5.83 6.86 5.44
N ARG A 38 -5.52 6.30 4.27
CA ARG A 38 -6.23 6.53 3.02
C ARG A 38 -6.23 5.26 2.18
N GLN A 39 -7.40 4.86 1.73
CA GLN A 39 -7.54 3.83 0.71
C GLN A 39 -7.15 4.43 -0.67
N PRO A 40 -6.28 3.77 -1.45
CA PRO A 40 -6.01 4.16 -2.83
C PRO A 40 -7.24 3.91 -3.72
N SER A 41 -7.28 4.59 -4.86
CA SER A 41 -8.21 4.21 -5.93
C SER A 41 -7.80 2.87 -6.56
N LEU A 42 -8.73 2.19 -7.24
CA LEU A 42 -8.43 0.93 -7.96
C LEU A 42 -7.21 1.05 -8.89
N PRO A 43 -7.08 2.08 -9.76
CA PRO A 43 -5.90 2.20 -10.62
C PRO A 43 -4.60 2.35 -9.84
N LEU A 44 -4.62 3.06 -8.71
CA LEU A 44 -3.43 3.24 -7.87
C LEU A 44 -3.08 1.96 -7.11
N ALA A 45 -4.07 1.18 -6.66
CA ALA A 45 -3.82 -0.12 -6.05
C ALA A 45 -3.11 -1.08 -7.03
N VAL A 46 -3.62 -1.19 -8.26
CA VAL A 46 -2.98 -2.00 -9.32
C VAL A 46 -1.56 -1.51 -9.63
N LYS A 47 -1.35 -0.19 -9.68
CA LYS A 47 -0.03 0.40 -9.90
C LYS A 47 0.95 0.04 -8.78
N ILE A 48 0.51 0.11 -7.52
CA ILE A 48 1.34 -0.25 -6.36
C ILE A 48 1.66 -1.74 -6.37
N ALA A 49 0.66 -2.59 -6.66
CA ALA A 49 0.86 -4.04 -6.77
C ALA A 49 1.91 -4.38 -7.84
N ALA A 50 1.79 -3.80 -9.03
CA ALA A 50 2.77 -3.96 -10.10
C ALA A 50 4.16 -3.42 -9.73
N TRP A 51 4.25 -2.23 -9.12
CA TRP A 51 5.52 -1.64 -8.67
C TRP A 51 6.23 -2.48 -7.59
N SER A 52 5.46 -3.26 -6.82
CA SER A 52 5.97 -4.16 -5.78
C SER A 52 6.21 -5.60 -6.26
N ASP A 53 6.11 -5.87 -7.57
CA ASP A 53 6.17 -7.22 -8.15
C ASP A 53 5.19 -8.21 -7.48
N GLY A 54 4.02 -7.71 -7.06
CA GLY A 54 3.00 -8.49 -6.38
C GLY A 54 3.27 -8.77 -4.89
N ALA A 55 4.33 -8.21 -4.30
CA ALA A 55 4.60 -8.35 -2.87
C ALA A 55 3.54 -7.68 -1.99
N VAL A 56 2.95 -6.58 -2.49
CA VAL A 56 1.80 -5.90 -1.91
C VAL A 56 0.60 -6.17 -2.81
N SER A 57 -0.47 -6.78 -2.28
CA SER A 57 -1.65 -7.09 -3.09
C SER A 57 -2.65 -5.93 -3.11
N GLU A 58 -3.43 -5.83 -4.20
CA GLU A 58 -4.52 -4.84 -4.29
C GLU A 58 -5.57 -5.08 -3.21
N ALA A 59 -5.85 -6.35 -2.87
CA ALA A 59 -6.78 -6.71 -1.82
C ALA A 59 -6.36 -6.12 -0.46
N GLU A 60 -5.08 -6.17 -0.11
CA GLU A 60 -4.56 -5.57 1.13
C GLU A 60 -4.58 -4.05 1.12
N LEU A 61 -4.43 -3.43 -0.05
CA LEU A 61 -4.53 -1.97 -0.18
C LEU A 61 -5.97 -1.47 -0.12
N LEU A 62 -6.93 -2.27 -0.58
CA LEU A 62 -8.32 -1.88 -0.73
C LEU A 62 -9.21 -2.35 0.42
N LEU A 63 -8.84 -3.41 1.13
CA LEU A 63 -9.64 -3.91 2.23
C LEU A 63 -9.06 -3.38 3.54
N PRO A 64 -9.80 -2.54 4.30
CA PRO A 64 -9.33 -2.10 5.61
C PRO A 64 -9.23 -3.31 6.56
N ASP A 65 -8.20 -3.36 7.39
CA ASP A 65 -7.98 -4.42 8.41
C ASP A 65 -9.22 -4.66 9.30
N SER A 66 -10.09 -3.67 9.46
CA SER A 66 -11.36 -3.79 10.19
C SER A 66 -12.39 -4.68 9.51
N ALA A 67 -12.37 -4.83 8.18
CA ALA A 67 -13.32 -5.67 7.44
C ALA A 67 -13.07 -7.18 7.62
N VAL A 68 -11.88 -7.58 8.09
CA VAL A 68 -11.52 -8.99 8.33
C VAL A 68 -11.91 -9.46 9.74
N ARG A 69 -12.31 -8.54 10.63
CA ARG A 69 -12.61 -8.85 12.05
C ARG A 69 -14.10 -8.99 12.38
N GLU A 70 -15.03 -8.71 11.47
CA GLU A 70 -16.47 -8.72 11.75
C GLU A 70 -17.17 -10.09 11.61
N ASP A 71 -16.46 -11.17 11.29
CA ASP A 71 -17.06 -12.53 11.18
C ASP A 71 -16.56 -13.51 12.26
N ALA A 72 -15.99 -13.00 13.36
CA ALA A 72 -15.46 -13.80 14.47
C ALA A 72 -16.01 -13.39 15.84
N ALA A 73 -17.30 -13.02 15.91
CA ALA A 73 -18.02 -12.75 17.16
C ALA A 73 -19.32 -13.55 17.25
#